data_AF-A0A2W6P532-F1
#
_entry.id   AF-A0A2W6P532-F1
#
_cell.length_a   1.000
_cell.length_b   1.000
_cell.length_c   1.000
_cell.angle_alpha   90.00
_cell.angle_beta   90.00
_cell.angle_gamma   90.00
#
_symmetry.space_group_name_H-M   'P 1'
#
loop_
_entity.id
_entity.type
_entity.pdbx_description
1 polymer ?
#
loop_
_entity_poly.entity_id
_entity_poly.type
_entity_poly.pdbx_seq_one_letter_code
_entity_poly.pdbx_strand_id
1 'polypeptide(L)'
;MKTEDHIQQMLQSIIENTQAIINDNQKQSFGSLEYFLGHILEYRDEKQYLTEDWYIRTPRWLGEYGNTPEEEELLADIYRLQAYIAEKLKGG
;
A
#
# COMPACT_ATOMS: atom_id res chain seq x y z
N MET A 1 17.81 6.35 -10.24
CA MET A 1 16.68 6.84 -9.41
C MET A 1 17.15 6.97 -7.99
N LYS A 2 16.78 8.05 -7.29
CA LYS A 2 17.00 8.10 -5.84
C LYS A 2 16.04 7.12 -5.16
N THR A 3 16.45 6.52 -4.05
CA THR A 3 15.63 5.59 -3.26
C THR A 3 14.24 6.16 -2.98
N GLU A 4 14.18 7.44 -2.65
CA GLU A 4 12.93 8.16 -2.38
C GLU A 4 12.03 8.26 -3.62
N ASP A 5 12.58 8.52 -4.81
CA ASP A 5 11.81 8.57 -6.05
C ASP A 5 11.14 7.21 -6.33
N HIS A 6 11.84 6.11 -6.06
CA HIS A 6 11.28 4.77 -6.25
C HIS A 6 10.17 4.46 -5.25
N ILE A 7 10.38 4.80 -3.97
CA ILE A 7 9.35 4.66 -2.93
C ILE A 7 8.10 5.44 -3.31
N GLN A 8 8.25 6.69 -3.77
CA GLN A 8 7.14 7.54 -4.20
C GLN A 8 6.39 6.95 -5.41
N GLN A 9 7.11 6.36 -6.37
CA GLN A 9 6.49 5.66 -7.50
C GLN A 9 5.69 4.43 -7.05
N MET A 10 6.25 3.59 -6.18
CA MET A 10 5.56 2.41 -5.66
C MET A 10 4.31 2.80 -4.85
N LEU A 11 4.42 3.82 -4.00
CA LEU A 11 3.28 4.38 -3.27
C LEU A 11 2.19 4.88 -4.22
N GLN A 12 2.58 5.59 -5.28
CA GLN A 12 1.64 6.09 -6.28
C GLN A 12 0.89 4.94 -6.98
N SER A 13 1.58 3.87 -7.36
CA SER A 13 0.94 2.69 -7.95
C SER A 13 -0.03 2.00 -6.98
N ILE A 14 0.34 1.86 -5.70
CA ILE A 14 -0.55 1.31 -4.67
C ILE A 14 -1.81 2.16 -4.50
N ILE A 15 -1.67 3.49 -4.49
CA ILE A 15 -2.80 4.43 -4.39
C ILE A 15 -3.72 4.31 -5.60
N GLU A 16 -3.17 4.30 -6.81
CA GLU A 16 -3.93 4.18 -8.06
C GLU A 16 -4.69 2.86 -8.14
N ASN A 17 -4.03 1.74 -7.79
CA ASN A 17 -4.66 0.42 -7.76
C ASN A 17 -5.77 0.35 -6.70
N THR A 18 -5.54 0.90 -5.51
CA THR A 18 -6.56 0.98 -4.45
C THR A 18 -7.78 1.76 -4.93
N GLN A 19 -7.57 2.92 -5.55
CA GLN A 19 -8.67 3.74 -6.07
C GLN A 19 -9.42 3.03 -7.21
N ALA A 20 -8.71 2.31 -8.08
CA ALA A 20 -9.32 1.54 -9.16
C ALA A 20 -10.23 0.42 -8.62
N ILE A 21 -9.79 -0.28 -7.57
CA ILE A 21 -10.60 -1.33 -6.91
C ILE A 21 -11.83 -0.72 -6.22
N ILE A 22 -11.69 0.42 -5.54
CA ILE A 22 -12.81 1.13 -4.90
C ILE A 22 -13.83 1.62 -5.93
N ASN A 23 -13.38 2.08 -7.10
CA ASN A 23 -14.28 2.58 -8.14
C ASN A 23 -15.04 1.48 -8.87
N ASP A 24 -14.62 0.22 -8.73
CA ASP A 24 -15.35 -0.94 -9.23
C ASP A 24 -16.49 -1.31 -8.28
N ASN A 25 -17.63 -0.63 -8.46
CA ASN A 25 -18.86 -0.70 -7.65
C ASN A 25 -19.51 -2.10 -7.54
N GLN A 26 -18.89 -3.17 -8.07
CA GLN A 26 -19.35 -4.55 -7.96
C GLN A 26 -18.69 -5.35 -6.82
N LYS A 27 -17.66 -4.83 -6.14
CA LYS A 27 -16.85 -5.58 -5.16
C LYS A 27 -17.30 -5.36 -3.71
N GLN A 28 -17.35 -6.38 -2.86
CA GLN A 28 -17.89 -6.23 -1.49
C GLN A 28 -16.96 -5.49 -0.50
N SER A 29 -15.74 -5.13 -0.92
CA SER A 29 -14.64 -4.72 -0.05
C SER A 29 -14.50 -3.20 0.20
N PHE A 30 -15.51 -2.39 -0.14
CA PHE A 30 -15.38 -0.92 -0.25
C PHE A 30 -14.90 -0.21 1.01
N GLY A 31 -15.60 -0.37 2.14
CA GLY A 31 -15.36 0.49 3.31
C GLY A 31 -13.96 0.32 3.91
N SER A 32 -13.38 -0.87 3.80
CA SER A 32 -12.04 -1.13 4.30
C SER A 32 -10.93 -0.71 3.34
N LEU A 33 -11.18 -0.71 2.03
CA LEU A 33 -10.27 -0.12 1.04
C LEU A 33 -10.29 1.41 1.09
N GLU A 34 -11.44 2.04 1.32
CA GLU A 34 -11.52 3.50 1.53
C GLU A 34 -10.73 3.93 2.75
N TYR A 35 -10.84 3.18 3.85
CA TYR A 35 -10.04 3.43 5.05
C TYR A 35 -8.54 3.25 4.78
N PHE A 36 -8.15 2.19 4.05
CA PHE A 36 -6.77 1.98 3.65
C PHE A 36 -6.24 3.09 2.74
N LEU A 37 -7.04 3.56 1.79
CA LEU A 37 -6.69 4.65 0.88
C LEU A 37 -6.35 5.93 1.66
N GLY A 38 -7.14 6.28 2.67
CA GLY A 38 -6.85 7.41 3.55
C GLY A 38 -5.49 7.25 4.26
N HIS A 39 -5.24 6.07 4.84
CA HIS A 39 -3.98 5.75 5.52
C HIS A 39 -2.76 5.84 4.60
N ILE A 40 -2.84 5.28 3.40
CA ILE A 40 -1.67 5.24 2.50
C ILE A 40 -1.36 6.63 1.90
N LEU A 41 -2.38 7.48 1.75
CA LEU A 41 -2.19 8.89 1.37
C LEU A 41 -1.45 9.66 2.48
N GLU A 42 -1.91 9.54 3.73
CA GLU A 42 -1.24 10.14 4.89
C GLU A 42 0.20 9.63 5.03
N TYR A 43 0.40 8.31 4.92
CA TYR A 43 1.72 7.67 4.94
C TYR A 43 2.70 8.29 3.92
N ARG A 44 2.23 8.50 2.68
CA ARG A 44 3.03 9.12 1.61
C ARG A 44 3.33 10.59 1.91
N ASP A 45 2.30 11.35 2.26
CA ASP A 45 2.38 12.81 2.41
C ASP A 45 3.23 13.21 3.62
N GLU A 46 3.13 12.46 4.71
CA GLU A 46 3.96 12.64 5.91
C GLU A 46 5.34 11.97 5.80
N LYS A 47 5.59 11.24 4.70
CA LYS A 47 6.82 10.46 4.48
C LYS A 47 7.12 9.51 5.64
N GLN A 48 6.10 8.80 6.14
CA GLN A 48 6.23 7.91 7.29
C GLN A 48 7.30 6.82 7.07
N TYR A 49 7.62 6.47 5.83
CA TYR A 49 8.75 5.59 5.47
C TYR A 49 10.12 6.05 6.01
N LEU A 50 10.28 7.33 6.36
CA LEU A 50 11.49 7.87 6.96
C LEU A 50 11.54 7.72 8.49
N THR A 51 10.40 7.46 9.14
CA THR A 51 10.26 7.38 10.60
C THR A 51 10.64 6.00 11.15
N GLU A 52 10.64 5.84 12.47
CA GLU A 52 10.84 4.53 13.11
C GLU A 52 9.62 3.61 12.92
N ASP A 53 8.40 4.17 12.89
CA ASP A 53 7.14 3.47 12.65
C ASP A 53 6.80 3.40 11.14
N TRP A 54 7.78 3.04 10.32
CA TRP A 54 7.68 3.07 8.86
C TRP A 54 6.77 1.99 8.26
N TYR A 55 6.25 1.05 9.06
CA TYR A 55 5.43 -0.05 8.57
C TYR A 55 4.03 0.40 8.17
N ILE A 56 3.65 0.14 6.92
CA ILE A 56 2.27 0.23 6.45
C ILE A 56 1.42 -0.82 7.18
N ARG A 57 0.33 -0.37 7.80
CA ARG A 57 -0.68 -1.24 8.42
C ARG A 57 -1.61 -1.77 7.34
N THR A 58 -1.26 -2.93 6.79
CA THR A 58 -2.12 -3.60 5.81
C THR A 58 -3.43 -4.04 6.46
N PRO A 59 -4.59 -3.80 5.84
CA PRO A 59 -5.85 -4.29 6.35
C PRO A 59 -5.81 -5.82 6.48
N ARG A 60 -6.19 -6.35 7.64
CA ARG A 60 -6.06 -7.78 7.96
C ARG A 60 -6.76 -8.71 6.95
N TRP A 61 -7.88 -8.27 6.39
CA TRP A 61 -8.65 -9.03 5.40
C TRP A 61 -8.02 -9.01 4.00
N LEU A 62 -7.11 -8.06 3.72
CA LEU A 62 -6.35 -7.98 2.47
C LEU A 62 -5.33 -9.13 2.49
N GLY A 63 -5.76 -10.33 2.08
CA GLY A 63 -5.02 -11.58 2.16
C GLY A 63 -5.80 -12.74 2.80
N GLU A 64 -7.06 -12.53 3.20
CA GLU A 64 -7.96 -13.57 3.66
C GLU A 64 -8.79 -14.17 2.50
N TYR A 65 -9.54 -15.25 2.76
CA TYR A 65 -10.31 -15.96 1.74
C TYR A 65 -11.36 -15.05 1.07
N GLY A 66 -11.32 -14.95 -0.27
CA GLY A 66 -12.31 -14.23 -1.06
C GLY A 66 -11.79 -12.98 -1.79
N ASN A 67 -10.50 -12.68 -1.67
CA ASN A 67 -9.87 -11.60 -2.43
C ASN A 67 -10.01 -11.80 -3.95
N THR A 68 -10.19 -10.69 -4.67
CA THR A 68 -10.03 -10.66 -6.12
C THR A 68 -8.55 -10.65 -6.49
N PRO A 69 -8.17 -11.03 -7.72
CA PRO A 69 -6.78 -10.97 -8.18
C PRO A 69 -6.14 -9.59 -7.99
N GLU A 70 -6.90 -8.51 -8.16
CA GLU A 70 -6.39 -7.15 -7.96
C GLU A 70 -6.09 -6.85 -6.48
N GLU A 71 -6.87 -7.41 -5.55
CA GLU A 71 -6.63 -7.26 -4.11
C GLU A 71 -5.41 -8.09 -3.66
N GLU A 72 -5.18 -9.26 -4.27
CA GLU A 72 -3.95 -10.04 -4.05
C GLU A 72 -2.71 -9.33 -4.58
N GLU A 73 -2.82 -8.69 -5.76
CA GLU A 73 -1.73 -7.89 -6.33
C GLU A 73 -1.43 -6.66 -5.48
N LEU A 74 -2.46 -5.94 -5.01
CA LEU A 74 -2.32 -4.82 -4.10
C LEU A 74 -1.55 -5.22 -2.83
N LEU A 75 -1.90 -6.36 -2.24
CA LEU A 75 -1.21 -6.90 -1.07
C LEU A 75 0.27 -7.19 -1.38
N ALA A 76 0.55 -7.84 -2.51
CA ALA A 76 1.90 -8.15 -2.93
C ALA A 76 2.74 -6.87 -3.13
N ASP A 77 2.16 -5.81 -3.69
CA ASP A 77 2.85 -4.54 -3.88
C ASP A 77 3.16 -3.82 -2.58
N ILE A 78 2.26 -3.86 -1.59
CA ILE A 78 2.52 -3.35 -0.23
C ILE A 78 3.72 -4.08 0.38
N TYR A 79 3.76 -5.42 0.29
CA TYR A 79 4.88 -6.19 0.82
C TYR A 79 6.20 -5.91 0.08
N ARG A 80 6.15 -5.76 -1.25
CA ARG A 80 7.33 -5.36 -2.04
C ARG A 80 7.85 -4.00 -1.61
N LEU A 81 6.97 -3.02 -1.39
CA LEU A 81 7.34 -1.70 -0.90
C LEU A 81 7.99 -1.78 0.49
N GLN A 82 7.38 -2.54 1.41
CA GLN A 82 7.94 -2.68 2.76
C GLN A 82 9.31 -3.37 2.74
N ALA A 83 9.47 -4.43 1.94
CA ALA A 83 10.77 -5.09 1.75
C ALA A 83 11.81 -4.12 1.17
N TYR A 84 11.44 -3.30 0.19
CA TYR A 84 12.33 -2.30 -0.39
C TYR A 84 12.76 -1.23 0.62
N ILE A 85 11.82 -0.72 1.43
CA ILE A 85 12.12 0.27 2.49
C ILE A 85 13.05 -0.35 3.54
N ALA A 86 12.78 -1.58 3.98
CA ALA A 86 13.65 -2.28 4.92
C ALA A 86 15.09 -2.39 4.40
N GLU A 87 15.24 -2.87 3.16
CA GLU A 87 16.53 -3.08 2.52
C GLU A 87 17.29 -1.76 2.30
N LYS A 88 16.61 -0.71 1.82
CA LYS A 88 17.29 0.52 1.37
C LYS A 88 17.40 1.62 2.41
N LEU A 89 16.47 1.70 3.36
CA LEU A 89 16.41 2.78 4.33
C LEU A 89 16.66 2.33 5.77
N LYS A 90 16.39 1.06 6.10
CA LYS A 90 16.41 0.59 7.51
C LYS A 90 17.52 -0.40 7.81
N GLY A 91 18.31 -0.79 6.80
CA GLY A 91 19.53 -1.58 6.99
C GLY A 91 19.33 -3.10 7.02
N GLY A 92 18.12 -3.59 6.73
CA GLY A 92 17.80 -5.02 6.71
C GLY A 92 17.63 -5.64 8.10
#